data_AF-A0A7Y2C9A9-F1
#
_entry.id   AF-A0A7Y2C9A9-F1
#
_cell.length_a   1.000
_cell.length_b   1.000
_cell.length_c   1.000
_cell.angle_alpha   90.00
_cell.angle_beta   90.00
_cell.angle_gamma   90.00
#
_symmetry.space_group_name_H-M   'P 1'
#
loop_
_entity.id
_entity.type
_entity.pdbx_description
1 polymer ?
#
loop_
_entity_poly.entity_id
_entity_poly.type
_entity_poly.pdbx_seq_one_letter_code
_entity_poly.pdbx_strand_id
1 'polypeptide(L)'
;MRSIRGSFSFKKDARRMHRRGSDIAKLKSVIENNTGPLLMIVRRTLLIVLLAPLCLTWSTYAQEYPTQKVHRADFQPASDEVFEVLSQFYDYDHTYPLMPRIVESWEDDGISSEKVVFTTQNDDRVPGELAIPQNGD
;
A
#
# COMPACT_ATOMS: atom_id res chain seq x y z
N MET A 1 -28.14 40.66 78.87
CA MET A 1 -27.20 40.04 77.91
C MET A 1 -27.74 38.68 77.51
N ARG A 2 -28.22 38.52 76.28
CA ARG A 2 -28.85 37.27 75.80
C ARG A 2 -27.81 36.38 75.13
N SER A 3 -27.49 35.26 75.76
CA SER A 3 -26.63 34.21 75.20
C SER A 3 -27.42 33.41 74.16
N ILE A 4 -27.12 33.61 72.88
CA ILE A 4 -27.72 32.88 71.76
C ILE A 4 -27.03 31.51 71.64
N ARG A 5 -27.71 30.46 72.09
CA ARG A 5 -27.39 29.07 71.75
C ARG A 5 -27.82 28.80 70.30
N GLY A 6 -26.87 28.83 69.36
CA GLY A 6 -27.06 28.29 68.02
C GLY A 6 -26.67 26.82 68.01
N SER A 7 -27.63 25.91 68.16
CA SER A 7 -27.39 24.47 68.01
C SER A 7 -27.14 24.16 66.52
N PHE A 8 -25.87 24.08 66.13
CA PHE A 8 -25.47 23.59 64.82
C PHE A 8 -25.89 22.12 64.67
N SER A 9 -26.94 21.88 63.88
CA SER A 9 -27.43 20.53 63.60
C SER A 9 -26.55 19.86 62.56
N PHE A 10 -25.42 19.31 63.02
CA PHE A 10 -24.43 18.57 62.22
C PHE A 10 -25.05 17.48 61.32
N LYS A 11 -26.23 16.95 61.68
CA LYS A 11 -26.92 15.89 60.93
C LYS A 11 -27.56 16.34 59.61
N LYS A 12 -27.83 17.64 59.41
CA LYS A 12 -28.39 18.13 58.12
C LYS A 12 -27.30 18.38 57.08
N ASP A 13 -26.12 18.81 57.48
CA ASP A 13 -25.01 19.08 56.55
C ASP A 13 -24.34 17.81 56.03
N ALA A 14 -24.22 16.76 56.86
CA ALA A 14 -23.69 15.47 56.43
C ALA A 14 -24.50 14.84 55.28
N ARG A 15 -25.84 15.00 55.27
CA ARG A 15 -26.70 14.50 54.20
C ARG A 15 -26.59 15.30 52.90
N ARG A 16 -26.27 16.60 52.97
CA ARG A 16 -26.01 17.42 51.77
C ARG A 16 -24.67 17.07 51.12
N MET A 17 -23.64 16.76 51.92
CA MET A 17 -22.35 16.30 51.38
C MET A 17 -22.46 14.94 50.68
N HIS A 18 -23.23 14.00 51.23
CA HIS A 18 -23.38 12.69 50.60
C HIS A 18 -24.10 12.73 49.25
N ARG A 19 -25.13 13.59 49.09
CA ARG A 19 -25.80 13.78 47.80
C ARG A 19 -24.88 14.41 46.74
N ARG A 20 -24.07 15.41 47.11
CA ARG A 20 -23.09 16.00 46.18
C ARG A 20 -22.06 14.99 45.68
N GLY A 21 -21.61 14.07 46.53
CA GLY A 21 -20.69 12.99 46.12
C GLY A 21 -21.31 12.06 45.07
N SER A 22 -22.59 11.72 45.23
CA SER A 22 -23.33 10.87 44.28
C SER A 22 -23.52 11.55 42.93
N ASP A 23 -23.84 12.86 42.91
CA ASP A 23 -24.06 13.60 41.67
C ASP A 23 -22.75 13.77 40.88
N ILE A 24 -21.63 14.00 41.58
CA ILE A 24 -20.31 14.09 40.96
C ILE A 24 -19.87 12.74 40.37
N ALA A 25 -20.12 11.63 41.09
CA ALA A 25 -19.81 10.29 40.57
C ALA A 25 -20.64 9.95 39.32
N LYS A 26 -21.92 10.33 39.31
CA LYS A 26 -22.80 10.14 38.16
C LYS A 26 -22.34 10.96 36.95
N LEU A 27 -21.95 12.23 37.15
CA LEU A 27 -21.41 13.08 36.09
C LEU A 27 -20.07 12.55 35.53
N LYS A 28 -19.16 12.06 36.39
CA LYS A 28 -17.92 11.43 35.92
C LYS A 28 -18.19 10.20 35.06
N SER A 29 -19.09 9.31 35.47
CA SER A 29 -19.42 8.12 34.69
C SER A 29 -20.06 8.45 33.32
N VAL A 30 -20.84 9.54 33.24
CA VAL A 30 -21.43 10.00 31.97
C VAL A 30 -20.37 10.60 31.04
N ILE A 31 -19.35 11.27 31.59
CA ILE A 31 -18.25 11.83 30.79
C ILE A 31 -17.31 10.71 30.31
N GLU A 32 -16.98 9.75 31.17
CA GLU A 32 -16.10 8.63 30.81
C GLU A 32 -16.73 7.70 29.78
N ASN A 33 -18.04 7.43 29.87
CA ASN A 33 -18.71 6.55 28.89
C ASN A 33 -18.91 7.18 27.51
N ASN A 34 -18.90 8.52 27.40
CA ASN A 34 -19.16 9.21 26.13
C ASN A 34 -17.90 9.69 25.40
N THR A 35 -16.73 9.67 26.04
CA THR A 35 -15.46 10.09 25.41
C THR A 35 -14.88 9.04 24.47
N GLY A 36 -15.12 7.75 24.72
CA GLY A 36 -14.67 6.64 23.88
C GLY A 36 -15.10 6.73 22.40
N PRO A 37 -16.40 6.84 22.08
CA PRO A 37 -16.87 6.87 20.70
C PRO A 37 -16.46 8.15 19.97
N LEU A 38 -16.48 9.31 20.64
CA LEU A 38 -16.06 10.57 20.03
C LEU A 38 -14.57 10.60 19.69
N LEU A 39 -13.72 10.10 20.60
CA LEU A 39 -12.28 9.99 20.34
C LEU A 39 -11.99 9.02 19.19
N MET A 40 -12.76 7.95 19.06
CA MET A 40 -12.66 6.99 17.96
C MET A 40 -13.04 7.61 16.61
N ILE A 41 -14.12 8.40 16.57
CA ILE A 41 -14.56 9.11 15.35
C ILE A 41 -13.50 10.12 14.92
N VAL A 42 -13.00 10.95 15.84
CA VAL A 42 -11.96 11.97 15.54
C VAL A 42 -10.67 11.34 15.04
N ARG A 43 -10.23 10.22 15.62
CA ARG A 43 -9.03 9.49 15.13
C ARG A 43 -9.23 8.94 13.72
N ARG A 44 -10.40 8.40 13.41
CA ARG A 44 -10.70 7.85 12.08
C ARG A 44 -10.76 8.94 11.02
N THR A 45 -11.42 10.07 11.29
CA THR A 45 -11.46 11.19 10.34
C THR A 45 -10.08 11.82 10.13
N LEU A 46 -9.29 11.98 11.18
CA LEU A 46 -7.91 12.47 11.06
C LEU A 46 -7.05 11.55 10.17
N LEU A 47 -7.17 10.23 10.35
CA LEU A 47 -6.41 9.25 9.58
C LEU A 47 -6.82 9.25 8.10
N ILE A 48 -8.12 9.37 7.79
CA ILE A 48 -8.61 9.51 6.40
C ILE A 48 -8.08 10.78 5.76
N VAL A 49 -8.13 11.92 6.48
CA VAL A 49 -7.63 13.21 5.95
C VAL A 49 -6.12 13.21 5.74
N LEU A 50 -5.36 12.49 6.56
CA LEU A 50 -3.91 12.33 6.39
C LEU A 50 -3.52 11.34 5.27
N LEU A 51 -4.34 10.32 5.01
CA LEU A 51 -4.06 9.31 3.98
C LEU A 51 -4.63 9.67 2.60
N ALA A 52 -5.71 10.46 2.52
CA ALA A 52 -6.29 10.88 1.23
C ALA A 52 -5.30 11.58 0.28
N PRO A 53 -4.38 12.45 0.73
CA PRO A 53 -3.37 13.07 -0.14
C PRO A 53 -2.37 12.07 -0.71
N LEU A 54 -2.05 11.00 0.03
CA LEU A 54 -1.13 9.94 -0.44
C LEU A 54 -1.74 9.10 -1.56
N CYS A 55 -3.06 8.91 -1.57
CA CYS A 55 -3.74 8.20 -2.66
C CYS A 55 -3.87 9.06 -3.93
N LEU A 56 -4.05 10.38 -3.78
CA LEU A 56 -4.21 11.28 -4.93
C LEU A 56 -2.89 11.53 -5.68
N THR A 57 -1.74 11.39 -5.02
CA THR A 57 -0.42 11.54 -5.69
C THR A 57 0.04 10.29 -6.42
N TRP A 58 -0.53 9.11 -6.17
CA TRP A 58 -0.22 7.90 -6.94
C TRP A 58 -0.88 7.87 -8.32
N SER A 59 -2.05 8.49 -8.47
CA SER A 59 -2.78 8.46 -9.75
C SER A 59 -2.13 9.30 -10.86
N THR A 60 -1.21 10.20 -10.54
CA THR A 60 -0.46 10.99 -11.53
C THR A 60 0.80 10.29 -12.05
N TYR A 61 1.18 9.15 -11.47
CA TYR A 61 2.31 8.33 -11.94
C TYR A 61 1.91 7.23 -12.94
N ALA A 62 0.62 7.13 -13.30
CA ALA A 62 0.23 6.51 -14.56
C ALA A 62 0.63 7.43 -15.73
N GLN A 63 1.93 7.66 -15.83
CA GLN A 63 2.56 8.38 -16.91
C GLN A 63 2.33 7.51 -18.15
N GLU A 64 1.58 8.05 -19.11
CA GLU A 64 1.38 7.45 -20.42
C GLU A 64 2.75 6.99 -20.93
N TYR A 65 3.01 5.68 -20.89
CA TYR A 65 4.17 5.14 -21.57
C TYR A 65 4.00 5.57 -23.02
N PRO A 66 4.98 6.30 -23.60
CA PRO A 66 4.88 6.67 -25.00
C PRO A 66 4.68 5.37 -25.75
N THR A 67 3.48 5.19 -26.31
CA THR A 67 3.22 4.10 -27.24
C THR A 67 4.20 4.36 -28.36
N GLN A 68 5.32 3.65 -28.32
CA GLN A 68 6.35 3.76 -29.34
C GLN A 68 5.65 3.33 -30.61
N LYS A 69 5.23 4.32 -31.42
CA LYS A 69 4.72 4.07 -32.74
C LYS A 69 5.81 3.26 -33.40
N VAL A 70 5.54 1.98 -33.62
CA VAL A 70 6.45 1.07 -34.27
C VAL A 70 6.62 1.63 -35.68
N HIS A 71 7.61 2.52 -35.84
CA HIS A 71 8.15 2.82 -37.14
C HIS A 71 8.69 1.47 -37.60
N ARG A 72 7.97 0.83 -38.53
CA ARG A 72 8.56 -0.15 -39.42
C ARG A 72 9.69 0.61 -40.13
N ALA A 73 10.85 0.65 -39.51
CA ALA A 73 12.05 1.05 -40.20
C ALA A 73 12.22 0.01 -41.29
N ASP A 74 12.34 0.48 -42.53
CA ASP A 74 12.75 -0.36 -43.64
C ASP A 74 14.22 -0.72 -43.40
N PHE A 75 14.43 -1.74 -42.56
CA PHE A 75 15.75 -2.26 -42.30
C PHE A 75 16.25 -2.90 -43.58
N GLN A 76 17.27 -2.28 -44.17
CA GLN A 76 18.06 -2.96 -45.18
C GLN A 76 18.78 -4.12 -44.48
N PRO A 77 18.87 -5.30 -45.13
CA PRO A 77 19.66 -6.40 -44.59
C PRO A 77 21.08 -5.92 -44.34
N ALA A 78 21.66 -6.30 -43.20
CA ALA A 78 23.08 -6.07 -42.94
C ALA A 78 23.90 -6.77 -44.04
N SER A 79 25.03 -6.18 -44.44
CA SER A 79 25.98 -6.89 -45.29
C SER A 79 26.56 -8.08 -44.52
N ASP A 80 27.02 -9.11 -45.24
CA ASP A 80 27.60 -10.30 -44.63
C ASP A 80 28.77 -9.96 -43.69
N GLU A 81 29.59 -8.97 -44.04
CA GLU A 81 30.70 -8.48 -43.19
C GLU A 81 30.19 -7.87 -41.87
N VAL A 82 29.13 -7.06 -41.92
CA VAL A 82 28.54 -6.46 -40.72
C VAL A 82 27.87 -7.55 -39.87
N PHE A 83 27.19 -8.50 -40.50
CA PHE A 83 26.61 -9.63 -39.81
C PHE A 83 27.67 -10.47 -39.10
N GLU A 84 28.79 -10.77 -39.76
CA GLU A 84 29.90 -11.53 -39.18
C GLU A 84 30.48 -10.83 -37.94
N VAL A 85 30.76 -9.52 -38.02
CA VAL A 85 31.26 -8.74 -36.87
C VAL A 85 30.24 -8.70 -35.73
N LEU A 86 28.96 -8.54 -36.03
CA LEU A 86 27.91 -8.53 -35.00
C LEU A 86 27.71 -9.90 -34.37
N SER A 87 27.76 -10.98 -35.16
CA SER A 87 27.57 -12.36 -34.70
C SER A 87 28.59 -12.76 -33.63
N GLN A 88 29.82 -12.25 -33.70
CA GLN A 88 30.86 -12.50 -32.69
C GLN A 88 30.46 -12.06 -31.28
N PHE A 89 29.63 -11.03 -31.13
CA PHE A 89 29.11 -10.61 -29.83
C PHE A 89 28.02 -11.56 -29.30
N TYR A 90 27.26 -12.19 -30.19
CA TYR A 90 26.23 -13.16 -29.83
C TYR A 90 26.80 -14.56 -29.58
N ASP A 91 27.89 -14.90 -30.28
CA ASP A 91 28.63 -16.15 -30.04
C ASP A 91 29.22 -16.23 -28.64
N TYR A 92 29.45 -15.08 -27.98
CA TYR A 92 29.85 -15.03 -26.58
C TYR A 92 28.85 -15.79 -25.68
N ASP A 93 27.54 -15.60 -25.90
CA ASP A 93 26.49 -16.20 -25.06
C ASP A 93 26.20 -17.68 -25.41
N HIS A 94 26.71 -18.19 -26.54
CA HIS A 94 26.39 -19.54 -27.02
C HIS A 94 26.96 -20.66 -26.12
N THR A 95 27.95 -20.36 -25.28
CA THR A 95 28.53 -21.32 -24.33
C THR A 95 27.85 -21.30 -22.96
N TYR A 96 26.92 -20.37 -22.73
CA TYR A 96 26.28 -20.15 -21.44
C TYR A 96 24.89 -20.77 -21.42
N PRO A 97 24.67 -21.93 -20.74
CA PRO A 97 23.35 -22.51 -20.63
C PRO A 97 22.48 -21.61 -19.75
N LEU A 98 21.60 -20.84 -20.38
CA LEU A 98 20.48 -20.23 -19.68
C LEU A 98 19.61 -21.40 -19.19
N MET A 99 19.43 -21.50 -17.87
CA MET A 99 18.53 -22.49 -17.26
C MET A 99 17.19 -21.81 -16.95
N PRO A 100 16.30 -21.62 -17.94
CA PRO A 100 15.02 -20.97 -17.71
C PRO A 100 14.15 -21.86 -16.83
N ARG A 101 13.45 -21.23 -15.89
CA ARG A 101 12.42 -21.87 -15.09
C ARG A 101 11.17 -21.00 -15.07
N ILE A 102 10.04 -21.56 -15.47
CA ILE A 102 8.73 -20.92 -15.27
C ILE A 102 8.45 -20.95 -13.76
N VAL A 103 8.24 -19.78 -13.17
CA VAL A 103 7.92 -19.65 -11.73
C VAL A 103 6.45 -19.32 -11.51
N GLU A 104 5.79 -18.77 -12.54
CA GLU A 104 4.40 -18.34 -12.48
C GLU A 104 3.84 -18.32 -13.90
N SER A 105 2.57 -18.65 -14.05
CA SER A 105 1.83 -18.60 -15.32
C SER A 105 0.43 -18.12 -15.05
N TRP A 106 -0.09 -17.22 -15.88
CA TRP A 106 -1.46 -16.73 -15.79
C TRP A 106 -2.01 -16.41 -17.18
N GLU A 107 -3.33 -16.36 -17.27
CA GLU A 107 -4.04 -16.01 -18.50
C GLU A 107 -4.86 -14.75 -18.23
N ASP A 108 -4.78 -13.80 -19.16
CA ASP A 108 -5.55 -12.56 -19.10
C ASP A 108 -5.86 -12.07 -20.53
N ASP A 109 -7.12 -11.72 -20.79
CA ASP A 109 -7.59 -11.12 -22.05
C ASP A 109 -7.06 -11.77 -23.36
N GLY A 110 -7.00 -13.11 -23.42
CA GLY A 110 -6.53 -13.86 -24.59
C GLY A 110 -5.01 -13.86 -24.77
N ILE A 111 -4.26 -13.48 -23.72
CA ILE A 111 -2.81 -13.58 -23.61
C ILE A 111 -2.50 -14.59 -22.51
N SER A 112 -1.62 -15.53 -22.81
CA SER A 112 -0.99 -16.41 -21.82
C SER A 112 0.35 -15.79 -21.43
N SER A 113 0.50 -15.40 -20.17
CA SER A 113 1.75 -14.83 -19.66
C SER A 113 2.48 -15.83 -18.76
N GLU A 114 3.79 -15.90 -18.92
CA GLU A 114 4.69 -16.72 -18.11
C GLU A 114 5.78 -15.85 -17.50
N LYS A 115 5.97 -15.97 -16.20
CA LYS A 115 7.15 -15.44 -15.53
C LYS A 115 8.24 -16.49 -15.56
N VAL A 116 9.33 -16.17 -16.25
CA VAL A 116 10.50 -17.02 -16.40
C VAL A 116 11.63 -16.46 -15.56
N VAL A 117 12.35 -17.30 -14.85
CA VAL A 117 13.59 -16.92 -14.16
C VAL A 117 14.75 -17.63 -14.82
N PHE A 118 15.75 -16.85 -15.20
CA PHE A 118 17.02 -17.34 -15.72
C PHE A 118 18.06 -17.35 -14.60
N THR A 119 18.70 -18.49 -14.39
CA THR A 119 19.86 -18.59 -13.49
C THR A 119 21.15 -18.40 -14.28
N THR A 120 21.99 -17.47 -13.85
CA THR A 120 23.32 -17.23 -14.44
C THR A 120 24.37 -18.17 -13.84
N GLN A 121 25.59 -18.17 -14.38
CA GLN A 121 26.70 -18.96 -13.83
C GLN A 121 27.10 -18.56 -12.41
N ASN A 122 26.80 -17.34 -11.99
CA ASN A 122 27.10 -16.84 -10.65
C ASN A 122 25.96 -17.11 -9.66
N ASP A 123 24.97 -17.95 -10.03
CA ASP A 123 23.73 -18.19 -9.29
C ASP A 123 22.86 -16.92 -9.12
N ASP A 124 23.13 -15.88 -9.93
CA ASP A 124 22.24 -14.72 -10.03
C ASP A 124 20.96 -15.09 -10.75
N ARG A 125 19.86 -14.43 -10.39
CA ARG A 125 18.54 -14.67 -10.96
C ARG A 125 18.05 -13.44 -11.71
N VAL A 126 17.80 -13.60 -13.00
CA VAL A 126 17.24 -12.57 -13.86
C VAL A 126 15.79 -12.95 -14.17
N PRO A 127 14.78 -12.20 -13.70
CA PRO A 127 13.40 -12.45 -14.07
C PRO A 127 13.11 -11.89 -15.46
N GLY A 128 12.30 -12.61 -16.22
CA GLY A 128 11.68 -12.19 -17.47
C GLY A 128 10.21 -12.53 -17.48
N GLU A 129 9.47 -11.89 -18.36
CA GLU A 129 8.06 -12.14 -18.60
C GLU A 129 7.87 -12.41 -20.10
N LEU A 130 7.15 -13.49 -20.41
CA LEU A 130 6.82 -13.87 -21.77
C LEU A 130 5.30 -13.79 -21.93
N ALA A 131 4.83 -12.85 -22.73
CA ALA A 131 3.44 -12.73 -23.12
C ALA A 131 3.22 -13.43 -24.47
N ILE A 132 2.41 -14.47 -24.47
CA ILE A 132 2.10 -15.31 -25.64
C ILE A 132 0.65 -15.05 -26.03
N PRO A 133 0.36 -14.42 -27.18
CA PRO A 133 -1.01 -14.26 -27.65
C PRO A 133 -1.62 -15.63 -27.94
N GLN A 134 -2.80 -15.92 -27.40
CA GLN A 134 -3.50 -17.19 -27.64
C GLN A 134 -4.16 -17.24 -29.03
N ASN A 135 -4.41 -16.07 -29.62
CA ASN A 135 -4.92 -15.93 -30.98
C ASN A 135 -3.75 -15.50 -31.88
N GLY A 136 -3.24 -16.43 -32.69
CA GLY A 136 -2.18 -16.14 -33.66
C GLY A 136 -2.76 -15.55 -34.94
N ASP A 137 -2.58 -14.24 -35.13
CA ASP A 137 -2.64 -13.56 -36.42
C ASP A 137 -1.30 -12.84 -36.70
#